data_AF-A0A1S1BM11-F1
#
_entry.id   AF-A0A1S1BM11-F1
#
_cell.length_a   1.000
_cell.length_b   1.000
_cell.length_c   1.000
_cell.angle_alpha   90.00
_cell.angle_beta   90.00
_cell.angle_gamma   90.00
#
_symmetry.space_group_name_H-M   'P 1'
#
loop_
_entity.id
_entity.type
_entity.pdbx_description
1 polymer ?
#
loop_
_entity_poly.entity_id
_entity_poly.type
_entity_poly.pdbx_seq_one_letter_code
_entity_poly.pdbx_strand_id
1 'polypeptide(L)'
;MAFEAGKAAVVTDEALLATYGRAFRKIGKSVVVVPLGRDVHAGHIELIRAAKSLLGSYVVVTFTGDEVPDIFAEEKVDVVFHGPLETKVRVDSGMDPLEDPEHTQREVARILAAINASHATDVVLGEKDFEVLVATQYAVSGLRMEVKLHSVPTVRTPNGLAVSLRNADVPEDLREAALALPAALTAGAHAAEQGAEVVLETVRGVLAAEGLEPAYLELRDLAMREAPERGDARLLAAVDLGPVRLADNVGLPLGIGFKHIEEDR
;
A
#
# COMPACT_ATOMS: atom_id res chain seq x y z
N MET A 1 7.05 24.93 -22.75
CA MET A 1 8.14 24.00 -23.10
C MET A 1 7.54 22.77 -23.76
N ALA A 2 8.23 22.13 -24.70
CA ALA A 2 7.78 20.85 -25.24
C ALA A 2 7.89 19.78 -24.15
N PHE A 3 6.88 18.90 -24.06
CA PHE A 3 6.92 17.76 -23.15
C PHE A 3 7.93 16.72 -23.65
N GLU A 4 8.78 16.24 -22.75
CA GLU A 4 9.71 15.13 -23.01
C GLU A 4 9.42 14.00 -22.02
N ALA A 5 9.15 12.81 -22.55
CA ALA A 5 8.83 11.63 -21.75
C ALA A 5 10.02 11.23 -20.86
N GLY A 6 9.72 10.79 -19.64
CA GLY A 6 10.71 10.31 -18.68
C GLY A 6 11.66 11.36 -18.12
N LYS A 7 11.33 12.67 -18.22
CA LYS A 7 12.15 13.77 -17.69
C LYS A 7 11.62 14.41 -16.42
N ALA A 8 10.64 13.77 -15.77
CA ALA A 8 9.98 14.25 -14.56
C ALA A 8 9.54 15.72 -14.68
N ALA A 9 8.69 16.03 -15.67
CA ALA A 9 8.18 17.38 -15.84
C ALA A 9 7.41 17.81 -14.58
N VAL A 10 7.95 18.77 -13.84
CA VAL A 10 7.36 19.25 -12.58
C VAL A 10 6.22 20.22 -12.87
N VAL A 11 5.07 19.96 -12.26
CA VAL A 11 3.84 20.73 -12.39
C VAL A 11 3.29 21.03 -10.99
N THR A 12 2.96 22.29 -10.73
CA THR A 12 2.33 22.72 -9.47
C THR A 12 0.88 23.19 -9.66
N ASP A 13 0.43 23.30 -10.92
CA ASP A 13 -0.91 23.73 -11.30
C ASP A 13 -1.79 22.54 -11.68
N GLU A 14 -2.91 22.36 -10.99
CA GLU A 14 -3.85 21.28 -11.24
C GLU A 14 -4.44 21.32 -12.66
N ALA A 15 -4.67 22.51 -13.21
CA ALA A 15 -5.21 22.64 -14.58
C ALA A 15 -4.21 22.14 -15.62
N LEU A 16 -2.92 22.41 -15.42
CA LEU A 16 -1.85 21.87 -16.24
C LEU A 16 -1.68 20.36 -16.07
N LEU A 17 -1.75 19.83 -14.84
CA LEU A 17 -1.75 18.38 -14.60
C LEU A 17 -2.87 17.68 -15.38
N ALA A 18 -4.09 18.22 -15.28
CA ALA A 18 -5.24 17.69 -15.98
C ALA A 18 -5.09 17.78 -17.52
N THR A 19 -4.37 18.81 -18.00
CA THR A 19 -4.06 18.98 -19.42
C THR A 19 -3.12 17.90 -19.93
N TYR A 20 -2.08 17.54 -19.17
CA TYR A 20 -1.21 16.40 -19.48
C TYR A 20 -2.01 15.10 -19.56
N GLY A 21 -2.78 14.79 -18.51
CA GLY A 21 -3.59 13.58 -18.44
C GLY A 21 -4.54 13.42 -19.63
N ARG A 22 -5.30 14.47 -19.96
CA ARG A 22 -6.19 14.47 -21.14
C ARG A 22 -5.43 14.31 -22.45
N ALA A 23 -4.28 14.96 -22.60
CA ALA A 23 -3.47 14.87 -23.81
C ALA A 23 -2.94 13.44 -24.03
N PHE A 24 -2.44 12.80 -22.96
CA PHE A 24 -1.96 11.41 -23.00
C PHE A 24 -3.09 10.43 -23.36
N ARG A 25 -4.27 10.57 -22.73
CA ARG A 25 -5.43 9.75 -23.06
C ARG A 25 -5.90 9.94 -24.51
N LYS A 26 -5.87 11.17 -25.02
CA LYS A 26 -6.30 11.48 -26.40
C LYS A 26 -5.46 10.77 -27.47
N ILE A 27 -4.20 10.45 -27.18
CA ILE A 27 -3.33 9.68 -28.07
C ILE A 27 -3.33 8.17 -27.74
N GLY A 28 -4.31 7.69 -26.96
CA GLY A 28 -4.52 6.29 -26.65
C GLY A 28 -3.53 5.71 -25.63
N LYS A 29 -2.88 6.55 -24.82
CA LYS A 29 -1.93 6.11 -23.79
C LYS A 29 -2.62 6.01 -22.44
N SER A 30 -2.20 5.01 -21.64
CA SER A 30 -2.60 4.92 -20.24
C SER A 30 -1.91 6.01 -19.43
N VAL A 31 -2.63 6.56 -18.46
CA VAL A 31 -2.09 7.50 -17.47
C VAL A 31 -2.09 6.77 -16.15
N VAL A 32 -0.90 6.43 -15.66
CA VAL A 32 -0.74 5.67 -14.42
C VAL A 32 -0.31 6.64 -13.34
N VAL A 33 -1.13 6.81 -12.30
CA VAL A 33 -0.79 7.66 -11.17
C VAL A 33 -0.21 6.86 -10.02
N VAL A 34 0.87 7.36 -9.44
CA VAL A 34 1.49 6.83 -8.21
C VAL A 34 1.40 7.93 -7.15
N PRO A 35 0.40 7.87 -6.25
CA PRO A 35 0.23 8.87 -5.22
C PRO A 35 1.24 8.66 -4.08
N LEU A 36 2.13 9.63 -3.89
CA LEU A 36 3.15 9.59 -2.85
C LEU A 36 2.95 10.69 -1.81
N GLY A 37 3.48 10.45 -0.61
CA GLY A 37 3.44 11.38 0.51
C GLY A 37 4.52 12.47 0.42
N ARG A 38 5.19 12.70 1.55
CA ARG A 38 6.17 13.78 1.73
C ARG A 38 7.62 13.37 1.51
N ASP A 39 7.90 12.08 1.44
CA ASP A 39 9.26 11.57 1.33
C ASP A 39 9.28 10.25 0.53
N VAL A 40 10.46 9.83 0.09
CA VAL A 40 10.68 8.74 -0.87
C VAL A 40 11.64 7.70 -0.30
N HIS A 41 11.24 6.43 -0.39
CA HIS A 41 12.08 5.29 -0.03
C HIS A 41 11.93 4.17 -1.08
N ALA A 42 12.70 3.09 -0.94
CA ALA A 42 12.71 1.96 -1.88
C ALA A 42 11.31 1.41 -2.23
N GLY A 43 10.39 1.35 -1.26
CA GLY A 43 8.98 1.00 -1.53
C GLY A 43 8.30 1.86 -2.59
N HIS A 44 8.44 3.19 -2.51
CA HIS A 44 7.88 4.13 -3.49
C HIS A 44 8.53 3.99 -4.87
N ILE A 45 9.84 3.70 -4.90
CA ILE A 45 10.57 3.45 -6.15
C ILE A 45 10.01 2.20 -6.85
N GLU A 46 9.73 1.13 -6.11
CA GLU A 46 9.09 -0.06 -6.69
C GLU A 46 7.68 0.20 -7.21
N LEU A 47 6.90 1.11 -6.59
CA LEU A 47 5.60 1.54 -7.15
C LEU A 47 5.80 2.23 -8.52
N ILE A 48 6.78 3.13 -8.62
CA ILE A 48 7.10 3.83 -9.87
C ILE A 48 7.56 2.83 -10.93
N ARG A 49 8.44 1.88 -10.59
CA ARG A 49 8.89 0.84 -11.52
C ARG A 49 7.76 -0.06 -12.00
N ALA A 50 6.87 -0.47 -11.10
CA ALA A 50 5.66 -1.22 -11.46
C ALA A 50 4.79 -0.41 -12.44
N ALA A 51 4.58 0.89 -12.18
CA ALA A 51 3.85 1.78 -13.09
C ALA A 51 4.51 1.91 -14.48
N LYS A 52 5.85 2.01 -14.53
CA LYS A 52 6.62 2.07 -15.79
C LYS A 52 6.62 0.75 -16.55
N SER A 53 6.42 -0.39 -15.88
CA SER A 53 6.35 -1.69 -16.53
C SER A 53 5.06 -1.89 -17.34
N LEU A 54 4.02 -1.08 -17.07
CA LEU A 54 2.78 -1.09 -17.83
C LEU A 54 3.00 -0.56 -19.25
N LEU A 55 2.73 -1.41 -20.25
CA LEU A 55 3.03 -1.11 -21.64
C LEU A 55 2.32 0.16 -22.12
N GLY A 56 3.10 1.13 -22.62
CA GLY A 56 2.56 2.35 -23.21
C GLY A 56 1.95 3.32 -22.20
N SER A 57 2.31 3.21 -20.92
CA SER A 57 1.92 4.16 -19.88
C SER A 57 2.75 5.45 -19.91
N TYR A 58 2.10 6.55 -19.50
CA TYR A 58 2.77 7.71 -18.93
C TYR A 58 2.56 7.69 -17.41
N VAL A 59 3.65 7.81 -16.65
CA VAL A 59 3.63 7.77 -15.19
C VAL A 59 3.61 9.17 -14.62
N VAL A 60 2.57 9.41 -13.83
CA VAL A 60 2.36 10.62 -13.05
C VAL A 60 2.62 10.30 -11.59
N VAL A 61 3.50 11.04 -10.92
CA VAL A 61 3.66 10.98 -9.47
C VAL A 61 3.02 12.21 -8.85
N THR A 62 2.21 12.06 -7.81
CA THR A 62 1.85 13.19 -6.94
C THR A 62 2.75 13.17 -5.71
N PHE A 63 3.31 14.32 -5.35
CA PHE A 63 4.29 14.40 -4.27
C PHE A 63 4.15 15.71 -3.49
N THR A 64 4.27 15.62 -2.18
CA THR A 64 4.04 16.75 -1.24
C THR A 64 5.25 17.08 -0.39
N GLY A 65 6.41 16.49 -0.67
CA GLY A 65 7.65 16.81 0.02
C GLY A 65 8.17 18.20 -0.35
N ASP A 66 9.17 18.66 0.41
CA ASP A 66 9.69 20.02 0.27
C ASP A 66 10.35 20.24 -1.10
N GLU A 67 11.11 19.25 -1.58
CA GLU A 67 11.82 19.30 -2.86
C GLU A 67 11.56 18.04 -3.69
N VAL A 68 11.41 18.21 -5.01
CA VAL A 68 11.26 17.07 -5.92
C VAL A 68 12.59 16.33 -6.06
N PRO A 69 12.69 15.05 -5.68
CA PRO A 69 13.96 14.34 -5.69
C PRO A 69 14.37 13.92 -7.11
N ASP A 70 15.67 13.97 -7.38
CA ASP A 70 16.26 13.60 -8.68
C ASP A 70 15.93 12.16 -9.10
N ILE A 71 15.69 11.27 -8.12
CA ILE A 71 15.31 9.88 -8.35
C ILE A 71 14.05 9.73 -9.24
N PHE A 72 13.13 10.71 -9.25
CA PHE A 72 11.98 10.65 -10.15
C PHE A 72 12.39 10.78 -11.63
N ALA A 73 13.41 11.58 -11.95
CA ALA A 73 13.95 11.65 -13.29
C ALA A 73 14.76 10.38 -13.63
N GLU A 74 15.52 9.84 -12.67
CA GLU A 74 16.28 8.59 -12.84
C GLU A 74 15.36 7.39 -13.12
N GLU A 75 14.23 7.31 -12.42
CA GLU A 75 13.17 6.30 -12.63
C GLU A 75 12.26 6.62 -13.82
N LYS A 76 12.58 7.68 -14.58
CA LYS A 76 11.88 8.08 -15.82
C LYS A 76 10.39 8.35 -15.58
N VAL A 77 10.05 8.98 -14.46
CA VAL A 77 8.72 9.57 -14.26
C VAL A 77 8.47 10.59 -15.36
N ASP A 78 7.24 10.63 -15.87
CA ASP A 78 6.89 11.49 -16.99
C ASP A 78 6.46 12.87 -16.49
N VAL A 79 5.60 12.91 -15.48
CA VAL A 79 5.11 14.14 -14.85
C VAL A 79 5.14 13.98 -13.33
N VAL A 80 5.62 15.00 -12.63
CA VAL A 80 5.53 15.09 -11.16
C VAL A 80 4.59 16.23 -10.83
N PHE A 81 3.46 15.94 -10.20
CA PHE A 81 2.67 16.97 -9.55
C PHE A 81 3.27 17.25 -8.17
N HIS A 82 3.86 18.44 -8.01
CA HIS A 82 4.48 18.88 -6.76
C HIS A 82 3.56 19.86 -6.05
N GLY A 83 2.98 19.41 -4.95
CA GLY A 83 2.05 20.20 -4.15
C GLY A 83 0.89 19.36 -3.61
N PRO A 84 0.13 19.90 -2.65
CA PRO A 84 -1.02 19.21 -2.11
C PRO A 84 -2.19 19.25 -3.11
N LEU A 85 -2.84 18.10 -3.30
CA LEU A 85 -4.22 18.05 -3.80
C LEU A 85 -5.16 18.21 -2.62
N GLU A 86 -5.34 19.46 -2.16
CA GLU A 86 -6.08 19.73 -0.94
C GLU A 86 -7.52 19.23 -1.03
N THR A 87 -7.91 18.39 -0.08
CA THR A 87 -9.29 17.93 0.05
C THR A 87 -9.68 17.81 1.51
N LYS A 88 -10.86 18.33 1.84
CA LYS A 88 -11.52 18.14 3.14
C LYS A 88 -12.47 16.95 3.12
N VAL A 89 -12.67 16.34 1.95
CA VAL A 89 -13.56 15.19 1.76
C VAL A 89 -12.97 13.99 2.49
N ARG A 90 -13.87 13.18 3.04
CA ARG A 90 -13.60 11.83 3.53
C ARG A 90 -14.48 10.88 2.73
N VAL A 91 -13.93 9.72 2.36
CA VAL A 91 -14.67 8.71 1.59
C VAL A 91 -14.84 7.48 2.47
N ASP A 92 -16.06 7.28 2.96
CA ASP A 92 -16.44 6.03 3.59
C ASP A 92 -16.66 4.97 2.51
N SER A 93 -15.80 3.94 2.51
CA SER A 93 -15.85 2.83 1.56
C SER A 93 -16.79 1.71 1.98
N GLY A 94 -17.33 1.77 3.21
CA GLY A 94 -18.10 0.69 3.83
C GLY A 94 -17.24 -0.50 4.31
N MET A 95 -15.90 -0.41 4.17
CA MET A 95 -14.95 -1.35 4.76
C MET A 95 -14.70 -0.96 6.23
N ASP A 96 -14.51 -1.96 7.09
CA ASP A 96 -14.23 -1.80 8.52
C ASP A 96 -12.71 -1.98 8.77
N PRO A 97 -11.93 -0.88 8.85
CA PRO A 97 -10.49 -0.95 9.05
C PRO A 97 -10.13 -1.27 10.50
N LEU A 98 -8.95 -1.83 10.71
CA LEU A 98 -8.35 -2.10 12.02
C LEU A 98 -7.66 -0.84 12.57
N GLU A 99 -7.08 -0.03 11.68
CA GLU A 99 -6.56 1.29 12.00
C GLU A 99 -7.69 2.34 12.06
N ASP A 100 -7.38 3.56 12.52
CA ASP A 100 -8.34 4.66 12.63
C ASP A 100 -9.15 4.86 11.31
N PRO A 101 -10.48 4.66 11.32
CA PRO A 101 -11.31 4.81 10.14
C PRO A 101 -11.19 6.19 9.50
N GLU A 102 -11.03 7.25 10.30
CA GLU A 102 -10.88 8.59 9.74
C GLU A 102 -9.59 8.72 8.91
N HIS A 103 -8.49 8.12 9.36
CA HIS A 103 -7.24 8.08 8.61
C HIS A 103 -7.44 7.41 7.25
N THR A 104 -7.99 6.19 7.23
CA THR A 104 -8.25 5.42 6.00
C THR A 104 -9.16 6.18 5.04
N GLN A 105 -10.26 6.77 5.52
CA GLN A 105 -11.18 7.55 4.69
C GLN A 105 -10.54 8.78 4.06
N ARG A 106 -9.57 9.41 4.74
CA ARG A 106 -8.81 10.55 4.22
C ARG A 106 -7.79 10.13 3.18
N GLU A 107 -7.06 9.04 3.41
CA GLU A 107 -6.10 8.52 2.42
C GLU A 107 -6.83 8.11 1.13
N VAL A 108 -7.96 7.41 1.23
CA VAL A 108 -8.81 7.09 0.06
C VAL A 108 -9.22 8.37 -0.66
N ALA A 109 -9.71 9.39 0.05
CA ALA A 109 -10.10 10.66 -0.57
C ALA A 109 -8.94 11.34 -1.34
N ARG A 110 -7.72 11.30 -0.80
CA ARG A 110 -6.53 11.84 -1.48
C ARG A 110 -6.16 11.03 -2.71
N ILE A 111 -6.22 9.70 -2.65
CA ILE A 111 -5.96 8.83 -3.80
C ILE A 111 -6.97 9.10 -4.90
N LEU A 112 -8.26 9.22 -4.57
CA LEU A 112 -9.30 9.57 -5.55
C LEU A 112 -9.10 10.98 -6.13
N ALA A 113 -8.64 11.94 -5.33
CA ALA A 113 -8.28 13.27 -5.83
C ALA A 113 -7.12 13.20 -6.84
N ALA A 114 -6.07 12.42 -6.55
CA ALA A 114 -4.94 12.19 -7.47
C ALA A 114 -5.38 11.53 -8.78
N ILE A 115 -6.23 10.50 -8.71
CA ILE A 115 -6.80 9.84 -9.88
C ILE A 115 -7.57 10.83 -10.76
N ASN A 116 -8.43 11.65 -10.16
CA ASN A 116 -9.26 12.60 -10.90
C ASN A 116 -8.45 13.76 -11.47
N ALA A 117 -7.56 14.37 -10.69
CA ALA A 117 -6.75 15.52 -11.10
C ALA A 117 -5.79 15.16 -12.25
N SER A 118 -5.23 13.95 -12.24
CA SER A 118 -4.36 13.44 -13.30
C SER A 118 -5.11 12.82 -14.48
N HIS A 119 -6.44 12.66 -14.40
CA HIS A 119 -7.22 11.85 -15.33
C HIS A 119 -6.62 10.44 -15.54
N ALA A 120 -6.19 9.80 -14.45
CA ALA A 120 -5.56 8.49 -14.49
C ALA A 120 -6.52 7.42 -15.02
N THR A 121 -5.98 6.49 -15.81
CA THR A 121 -6.65 5.23 -16.20
C THR A 121 -6.27 4.09 -15.27
N ASP A 122 -5.15 4.24 -14.56
CA ASP A 122 -4.56 3.23 -13.71
C ASP A 122 -3.96 3.91 -12.47
N VAL A 123 -4.01 3.26 -11.31
CA VAL A 123 -3.35 3.69 -10.07
C VAL A 123 -2.54 2.55 -9.49
N VAL A 124 -1.35 2.84 -8.99
CA VAL A 124 -0.47 1.84 -8.36
C VAL A 124 -0.34 2.15 -6.88
N LEU A 125 -0.65 1.16 -6.02
CA LEU A 125 -0.59 1.27 -4.57
C LEU A 125 0.21 0.10 -3.96
N GLY A 126 0.86 0.33 -2.82
CA GLY A 126 1.62 -0.69 -2.11
C GLY A 126 0.76 -1.54 -1.19
N GLU A 127 1.08 -2.82 -1.07
CA GLU A 127 0.39 -3.76 -0.16
C GLU A 127 0.74 -3.57 1.32
N LYS A 128 1.75 -2.75 1.63
CA LYS A 128 2.11 -2.41 3.02
C LYS A 128 0.92 -1.78 3.76
N ASP A 129 0.17 -0.91 3.08
CA ASP A 129 -1.05 -0.28 3.59
C ASP A 129 -2.28 -0.99 2.99
N PHE A 130 -2.39 -2.29 3.26
CA PHE A 130 -3.42 -3.17 2.67
C PHE A 130 -4.84 -2.68 2.90
N GLU A 131 -5.12 -2.11 4.08
CA GLU A 131 -6.43 -1.53 4.41
C GLU A 131 -6.80 -0.37 3.47
N VAL A 132 -5.87 0.56 3.22
CA VAL A 132 -6.08 1.68 2.28
C VAL A 132 -6.25 1.16 0.86
N LEU A 133 -5.48 0.15 0.47
CA LEU A 133 -5.58 -0.49 -0.84
C LEU A 133 -6.97 -1.09 -1.07
N VAL A 134 -7.47 -1.89 -0.13
CA VAL A 134 -8.80 -2.51 -0.22
C VAL A 134 -9.90 -1.44 -0.14
N ALA A 135 -9.80 -0.48 0.79
CA ALA A 135 -10.76 0.63 0.88
C ALA A 135 -10.86 1.43 -0.43
N THR A 136 -9.72 1.68 -1.07
CA THR A 136 -9.66 2.36 -2.38
C THR A 136 -10.35 1.51 -3.45
N GLN A 137 -10.13 0.20 -3.47
CA GLN A 137 -10.82 -0.70 -4.40
C GLN A 137 -12.34 -0.68 -4.20
N TYR A 138 -12.82 -0.69 -2.95
CA TYR A 138 -14.25 -0.53 -2.64
C TYR A 138 -14.79 0.80 -3.14
N ALA A 139 -14.08 1.91 -2.90
CA ALA A 139 -14.49 3.24 -3.33
C ALA A 139 -14.53 3.37 -4.86
N VAL A 140 -13.49 2.91 -5.56
CA VAL A 140 -13.42 2.89 -7.03
C VAL A 140 -14.59 2.11 -7.63
N SER A 141 -14.84 0.90 -7.13
CA SER A 141 -15.94 0.05 -7.59
C SER A 141 -17.32 0.65 -7.27
N GLY A 142 -17.50 1.16 -6.04
CA GLY A 142 -18.75 1.75 -5.58
C GLY A 142 -19.13 3.02 -6.35
N LEU A 143 -18.14 3.85 -6.67
CA LEU A 143 -18.31 5.08 -7.45
C LEU A 143 -18.28 4.86 -8.97
N ARG A 144 -18.15 3.60 -9.44
CA ARG A 144 -18.10 3.24 -10.86
C ARG A 144 -16.98 3.98 -11.62
N MET A 145 -15.85 4.19 -10.97
CA MET A 145 -14.72 4.88 -11.59
C MET A 145 -14.05 3.99 -12.63
N GLU A 146 -13.72 4.56 -13.80
CA GLU A 146 -13.03 3.87 -14.88
C GLU A 146 -11.50 3.84 -14.67
N VAL A 147 -11.07 3.39 -13.49
CA VAL A 147 -9.65 3.29 -13.11
C VAL A 147 -9.33 1.86 -12.68
N LYS A 148 -8.18 1.35 -13.13
CA LYS A 148 -7.65 0.05 -12.69
C LYS A 148 -6.68 0.25 -11.53
N LEU A 149 -6.87 -0.51 -10.46
CA LEU A 149 -5.96 -0.50 -9.32
C LEU A 149 -4.96 -1.66 -9.48
N HIS A 150 -3.68 -1.35 -9.31
CA HIS A 150 -2.59 -2.31 -9.33
C HIS A 150 -1.92 -2.33 -7.95
N SER A 151 -1.83 -3.50 -7.33
CA SER A 151 -1.10 -3.69 -6.08
C SER A 151 0.38 -4.01 -6.35
N VAL A 152 1.25 -3.58 -5.46
CA VAL A 152 2.68 -3.93 -5.47
C VAL A 152 3.04 -4.54 -4.11
N PRO A 153 3.66 -5.74 -4.08
CA PRO A 153 4.08 -6.37 -2.84
C PRO A 153 4.95 -5.46 -1.97
N THR A 154 4.83 -5.61 -0.65
CA THR A 154 5.61 -4.85 0.33
C THR A 154 7.11 -5.05 0.11
N VAL A 155 7.83 -3.95 -0.13
CA VAL A 155 9.30 -3.96 -0.12
C VAL A 155 9.77 -4.07 1.32
N ARG A 156 10.71 -4.98 1.57
CA ARG A 156 11.25 -5.28 2.90
C ARG A 156 12.75 -4.99 2.95
N THR A 157 13.23 -4.61 4.13
CA THR A 157 14.66 -4.58 4.46
C THR A 157 15.23 -6.01 4.47
N PRO A 158 16.57 -6.20 4.47
CA PRO A 158 17.17 -7.53 4.56
C PRO A 158 16.73 -8.36 5.79
N ASN A 159 16.34 -7.68 6.87
CA ASN A 159 15.85 -8.32 8.11
C ASN A 159 14.32 -8.54 8.09
N GLY A 160 13.66 -8.36 6.94
CA GLY A 160 12.23 -8.62 6.77
C GLY A 160 11.30 -7.46 7.18
N LEU A 161 11.77 -6.44 7.89
CA LEU A 161 10.95 -5.28 8.25
C LEU A 161 10.44 -4.57 7.00
N ALA A 162 9.14 -4.29 6.93
CA ALA A 162 8.56 -3.50 5.85
C ALA A 162 9.22 -2.12 5.77
N VAL A 163 9.58 -1.68 4.56
CA VAL A 163 10.18 -0.37 4.35
C VAL A 163 9.10 0.70 4.58
N SER A 164 9.33 1.57 5.56
CA SER A 164 8.45 2.69 5.89
C SER A 164 9.26 3.88 6.38
N LEU A 165 8.78 5.10 6.12
CA LEU A 165 9.34 6.33 6.69
C LEU A 165 9.33 6.32 8.23
N ARG A 166 8.31 5.69 8.84
CA ARG A 166 8.18 5.58 10.31
C ARG A 166 9.32 4.79 10.96
N ASN A 167 10.06 3.98 10.20
CA ASN A 167 11.15 3.18 10.75
C ASN A 167 12.27 4.06 11.33
N ALA A 168 12.47 5.26 10.78
CA ALA A 168 13.47 6.21 11.27
C ALA A 168 13.10 6.78 12.66
N ASP A 169 11.80 6.86 12.95
CA ASP A 169 11.26 7.42 14.20
C ASP A 169 11.26 6.40 15.35
N VAL A 170 11.50 5.12 15.06
CA VAL A 170 11.56 4.06 16.09
C VAL A 170 12.76 4.32 17.01
N PRO A 171 12.54 4.42 18.34
CA PRO A 171 13.61 4.57 19.33
C PRO A 171 14.70 3.50 19.17
N GLU A 172 15.97 3.89 19.30
CA GLU A 172 17.11 3.01 19.02
C GLU A 172 17.10 1.71 19.82
N ASP A 173 16.68 1.78 21.09
CA ASP A 173 16.53 0.66 22.02
C ASP A 173 15.38 -0.30 21.65
N LEU A 174 14.45 0.13 20.80
CA LEU A 174 13.31 -0.68 20.33
C LEU A 174 13.47 -1.19 18.89
N ARG A 175 14.55 -0.83 18.18
CA ARG A 175 14.76 -1.23 16.78
C ARG A 175 14.97 -2.73 16.61
N GLU A 176 15.60 -3.39 17.57
CA GLU A 176 15.78 -4.85 17.54
C GLU A 176 14.44 -5.56 17.76
N ALA A 177 13.67 -5.13 18.77
CA ALA A 177 12.33 -5.65 19.04
C ALA A 177 11.36 -5.45 17.85
N ALA A 178 11.53 -4.38 17.06
CA ALA A 178 10.73 -4.16 15.85
C ALA A 178 10.81 -5.31 14.81
N LEU A 179 11.91 -6.08 14.82
CA LEU A 179 12.08 -7.24 13.95
C LEU A 179 11.18 -8.42 14.33
N ALA A 180 10.60 -8.41 15.53
CA ALA A 180 9.62 -9.42 15.95
C ALA A 180 8.37 -9.40 15.08
N LEU A 181 7.92 -8.23 14.61
CA LEU A 181 6.71 -8.10 13.78
C LEU A 181 6.79 -8.91 12.47
N PRO A 182 7.78 -8.68 11.58
CA PRO A 182 7.91 -9.47 10.36
C PRO A 182 8.23 -10.95 10.64
N ALA A 183 8.98 -11.25 11.70
CA ALA A 183 9.26 -12.63 12.12
C ALA A 183 7.98 -13.37 12.54
N ALA A 184 7.13 -12.72 13.34
CA ALA A 184 5.87 -13.26 13.83
C ALA A 184 4.88 -13.49 12.68
N LEU A 185 4.73 -12.51 11.77
CA LEU A 185 3.90 -12.67 10.58
C LEU A 185 4.38 -13.82 9.68
N THR A 186 5.70 -13.95 9.50
CA THR A 186 6.28 -15.06 8.73
C THR A 186 6.00 -16.40 9.41
N ALA A 187 6.18 -16.50 10.73
CA ALA A 187 5.88 -17.72 11.49
C ALA A 187 4.39 -18.09 11.41
N GLY A 188 3.50 -17.11 11.58
CA GLY A 188 2.05 -17.28 11.41
C GLY A 188 1.69 -17.79 10.01
N ALA A 189 2.27 -17.21 8.95
CA ALA A 189 2.05 -17.68 7.58
C ALA A 189 2.51 -19.14 7.36
N HIS A 190 3.59 -19.59 8.01
CA HIS A 190 4.03 -20.99 7.95
C HIS A 190 3.13 -21.94 8.77
N ALA A 191 2.41 -21.43 9.77
CA ALA A 191 1.43 -22.17 10.55
C ALA A 191 0.05 -22.25 9.86
N ALA A 192 -0.13 -21.64 8.68
CA ALA A 192 -1.41 -21.49 7.99
C ALA A 192 -2.19 -22.80 7.81
N GLU A 193 -1.51 -23.92 7.55
CA GLU A 193 -2.15 -25.23 7.37
C GLU A 193 -2.88 -25.73 8.63
N GLN A 194 -2.52 -25.21 9.81
CA GLN A 194 -3.06 -25.63 11.10
C GLN A 194 -4.32 -24.83 11.52
N GLY A 195 -4.75 -23.89 10.67
CA GLY A 195 -5.96 -23.10 10.89
C GLY A 195 -5.73 -21.80 11.68
N ALA A 196 -6.79 -20.99 11.75
CA ALA A 196 -6.71 -19.60 12.21
C ALA A 196 -6.18 -19.45 13.65
N GLU A 197 -6.64 -20.29 14.58
CA GLU A 197 -6.24 -20.17 15.98
C GLU A 197 -4.73 -20.37 16.16
N VAL A 198 -4.16 -21.42 15.54
CA VAL A 198 -2.73 -21.71 15.63
C VAL A 198 -1.89 -20.60 15.00
N VAL A 199 -2.36 -20.01 13.89
CA VAL A 199 -1.71 -18.85 13.26
C VAL A 199 -1.64 -17.68 14.26
N LEU A 200 -2.76 -17.32 14.89
CA LEU A 200 -2.84 -16.20 15.83
C LEU A 200 -2.00 -16.47 17.09
N GLU A 201 -2.08 -17.67 17.66
CA GLU A 201 -1.27 -18.08 18.82
C GLU A 201 0.23 -18.02 18.50
N THR A 202 0.63 -18.48 17.31
CA THR A 202 2.04 -18.44 16.86
C THR A 202 2.55 -17.01 16.80
N VAL A 203 1.77 -16.10 16.21
CA VAL A 203 2.16 -14.68 16.10
C VAL A 203 2.28 -14.04 17.49
N ARG A 204 1.31 -14.27 18.38
CA ARG A 204 1.37 -13.77 19.77
C ARG A 204 2.60 -14.29 20.50
N GLY A 205 2.91 -15.59 20.37
CA GLY A 205 4.08 -16.19 21.00
C GLY A 205 5.40 -15.57 20.56
N VAL A 206 5.56 -15.30 19.27
CA VAL A 206 6.79 -14.65 18.75
C VAL A 206 6.91 -13.20 19.22
N LEU A 207 5.81 -12.43 19.23
CA LEU A 207 5.82 -11.06 19.74
C LEU A 207 6.12 -11.01 21.26
N ALA A 208 5.47 -11.87 22.03
CA ALA A 208 5.62 -11.92 23.49
C ALA A 208 7.05 -12.29 23.93
N ALA A 209 7.78 -13.08 23.13
CA ALA A 209 9.18 -13.41 23.38
C ALA A 209 10.09 -12.17 23.41
N GLU A 210 9.72 -11.12 22.68
CA GLU A 210 10.40 -9.82 22.65
C GLU A 210 9.71 -8.77 23.55
N GLY A 211 8.78 -9.20 24.41
CA GLY A 211 8.03 -8.32 25.31
C GLY A 211 7.03 -7.40 24.60
N LEU A 212 6.62 -7.74 23.38
CA LEU A 212 5.66 -6.97 22.60
C LEU A 212 4.27 -7.60 22.66
N GLU A 213 3.26 -6.74 22.81
CA GLU A 213 1.86 -7.09 22.65
C GLU A 213 1.32 -6.43 21.37
N PRO A 214 0.54 -7.14 20.55
CA PRO A 214 -0.04 -6.55 19.35
C PRO A 214 -1.07 -5.48 19.72
N ALA A 215 -0.97 -4.30 19.09
CA ALA A 215 -2.02 -3.29 19.11
C ALA A 215 -3.30 -3.81 18.43
N TYR A 216 -3.11 -4.60 17.37
CA TYR A 216 -4.12 -5.50 16.82
C TYR A 216 -3.43 -6.70 16.18
N LEU A 217 -4.15 -7.81 16.06
CA LEU A 217 -3.73 -9.03 15.37
C LEU A 217 -4.95 -9.75 14.85
N GLU A 218 -5.12 -9.77 13.54
CA GLU A 218 -6.37 -10.20 12.90
C GLU A 218 -6.09 -11.02 11.63
N LEU A 219 -6.96 -12.00 11.38
CA LEU A 219 -7.08 -12.68 10.10
C LEU A 219 -8.32 -12.18 9.39
N ARG A 220 -8.18 -11.78 8.12
CA ARG A 220 -9.28 -11.32 7.27
C ARG A 220 -9.23 -12.00 5.91
N ASP A 221 -10.33 -11.99 5.18
CA ASP A 221 -10.28 -12.33 3.76
C ASP A 221 -9.59 -11.21 2.95
N LEU A 222 -9.40 -11.43 1.65
CA LEU A 222 -8.75 -10.43 0.78
C LEU A 222 -9.57 -9.15 0.57
N ALA A 223 -10.82 -9.12 1.04
CA ALA A 223 -11.74 -7.99 1.00
C ALA A 223 -11.96 -7.35 2.39
N MET A 224 -11.10 -7.67 3.37
CA MET A 224 -11.16 -7.17 4.76
C MET A 224 -12.41 -7.60 5.56
N ARG A 225 -13.09 -8.66 5.12
CA ARG A 225 -14.20 -9.31 5.86
C ARG A 225 -13.66 -10.43 6.75
N GLU A 226 -14.55 -11.14 7.44
CA GLU A 226 -14.21 -12.33 8.21
C GLU A 226 -13.38 -13.32 7.38
N ALA A 227 -12.32 -13.87 7.98
CA ALA A 227 -11.46 -14.83 7.31
C ALA A 227 -12.23 -16.12 6.97
N PRO A 228 -11.92 -16.76 5.82
CA PRO A 228 -12.50 -18.06 5.50
C PRO A 228 -11.94 -19.15 6.42
N GLU A 229 -12.67 -20.24 6.62
CA GLU A 229 -12.12 -21.42 7.31
C GLU A 229 -10.96 -22.07 6.52
N ARG A 230 -11.08 -22.06 5.19
CA ARG A 230 -10.07 -22.54 4.23
C ARG A 230 -10.01 -21.61 3.03
N GLY A 231 -8.81 -21.23 2.59
CA GLY A 231 -8.63 -20.35 1.42
C GLY A 231 -7.60 -19.24 1.62
N ASP A 232 -7.51 -18.35 0.64
CA ASP A 232 -6.63 -17.19 0.73
C ASP A 232 -7.13 -16.20 1.79
N ALA A 233 -6.24 -15.85 2.71
CA ALA A 233 -6.47 -14.89 3.77
C ALA A 233 -5.33 -13.88 3.88
N ARG A 234 -5.57 -12.83 4.65
CA ARG A 234 -4.57 -11.83 5.03
C ARG A 234 -4.42 -11.83 6.55
N LEU A 235 -3.20 -11.99 7.02
CA LEU A 235 -2.83 -11.79 8.41
C LEU A 235 -2.29 -10.37 8.57
N LEU A 236 -2.90 -9.59 9.46
CA LEU A 236 -2.54 -8.20 9.73
C LEU A 236 -2.18 -8.05 11.21
N ALA A 237 -1.11 -7.31 11.49
CA ALA A 237 -0.71 -6.99 12.85
C ALA A 237 -0.08 -5.60 12.95
N ALA A 238 -0.25 -4.98 14.10
CA ALA A 238 0.50 -3.79 14.47
C ALA A 238 1.07 -3.91 15.88
N VAL A 239 2.18 -3.23 16.14
CA VAL A 239 2.81 -3.11 17.46
C VAL A 239 3.17 -1.64 17.73
N ASP A 240 3.03 -1.23 18.98
CA ASP A 240 3.42 0.10 19.45
C ASP A 240 4.84 0.03 20.05
N LEU A 241 5.78 0.74 19.45
CA LEU A 241 7.19 0.84 19.84
C LEU A 241 7.44 2.26 20.37
N GLY A 242 7.06 2.47 21.64
CA GLY A 242 7.04 3.80 22.24
C GLY A 242 5.98 4.68 21.58
N PRO A 243 6.33 5.84 20.98
CA PRO A 243 5.36 6.69 20.28
C PRO A 243 5.05 6.22 18.85
N VAL A 244 5.75 5.21 18.33
CA VAL A 244 5.64 4.78 16.92
C VAL A 244 4.85 3.50 16.81
N ARG A 245 3.75 3.54 16.05
CA ARG A 245 3.03 2.35 15.61
C ARG A 245 3.57 1.85 14.28
N LEU A 246 4.05 0.60 14.27
CA LEU A 246 4.36 -0.13 13.05
C LEU A 246 3.25 -1.14 12.76
N ALA A 247 2.77 -1.12 11.53
CA ALA A 247 1.77 -2.05 11.00
C ALA A 247 2.33 -2.79 9.79
N ASP A 248 2.05 -4.08 9.70
CA ASP A 248 2.49 -4.94 8.62
C ASP A 248 1.47 -6.07 8.39
N ASN A 249 1.57 -6.73 7.25
CA ASN A 249 0.65 -7.80 6.86
C ASN A 249 1.31 -8.80 5.89
N VAL A 250 0.72 -9.99 5.79
CA VAL A 250 1.14 -11.04 4.86
C VAL A 250 -0.05 -11.84 4.36
N GLY A 251 -0.01 -12.29 3.09
CA GLY A 251 -0.98 -13.25 2.55
C GLY A 251 -0.63 -14.69 2.93
N LEU A 252 -1.63 -15.51 3.21
CA LEU A 252 -1.46 -16.92 3.55
C LEU A 252 -2.63 -17.79 3.03
N PRO A 253 -2.37 -19.05 2.65
CA PRO A 253 -3.41 -20.02 2.32
C PRO A 253 -3.88 -20.74 3.60
N LEU A 254 -4.90 -20.17 4.26
CA LEU A 254 -5.40 -20.65 5.54
C LEU A 254 -6.06 -22.04 5.41
N GLY A 255 -5.72 -22.97 6.31
CA GLY A 255 -6.32 -24.30 6.39
C GLY A 255 -6.05 -25.20 5.18
N ILE A 256 -5.17 -24.79 4.26
CA ILE A 256 -4.80 -25.56 3.07
C ILE A 256 -3.41 -26.16 3.32
N GLY A 257 -3.33 -27.49 3.33
CA GLY A 257 -2.08 -28.23 3.51
C GLY A 257 -2.16 -29.63 2.92
N PHE A 258 -1.01 -30.27 2.70
CA PHE A 258 -0.93 -31.60 2.07
C PHE A 258 -1.74 -32.67 2.81
N LYS A 259 -2.01 -32.50 4.10
CA LYS A 259 -2.78 -33.44 4.93
C LYS A 259 -4.29 -33.40 4.68
N HIS A 260 -4.82 -32.38 4.01
CA HIS A 260 -6.26 -32.21 3.75
C HIS A 260 -6.69 -32.59 2.32
N ILE A 261 -5.74 -33.03 1.47
CA ILE A 261 -6.01 -33.42 0.07
C ILE A 261 -6.98 -34.62 -0.03
N GLU A 262 -7.03 -35.48 0.98
CA GLU A 262 -7.92 -36.65 0.98
C GLU A 262 -9.34 -36.34 1.47
N GLU A 263 -9.55 -35.24 2.19
CA GLU A 263 -10.87 -34.83 2.70
C GLU A 263 -11.76 -34.21 1.61
N ASP A 264 -11.16 -33.72 0.52
CA ASP A 264 -11.84 -33.09 -0.62
C ASP A 264 -12.11 -34.07 -1.80
N ARG A 265 -12.00 -35.39 -1.60
CA ARG A 265 -12.27 -36.43 -2.63
C ARG A 265 -13.61 -37.14 -2.45
#